data_AF-A0A3D2KA43-F1
#
_entry.id   AF-A0A3D2KA43-F1
#
_cell.length_a   1.000
_cell.length_b   1.000
_cell.length_c   1.000
_cell.angle_alpha   90.00
_cell.angle_beta   90.00
_cell.angle_gamma   90.00
#
_symmetry.space_group_name_H-M   'P 1'
#
loop_
_entity.id
_entity.type
_entity.pdbx_description
1 polymer ?
#
loop_
_entity_poly.entity_id
_entity_poly.type
_entity_poly.pdbx_seq_one_letter_code
_entity_poly.pdbx_strand_id
1 'polypeptide(L)'
;FLLDYPMAFACMGLTALFVELNVWSKRPKLQFMMGGVVAFSARFLMHFLSGIFAFGIFAPEGTPVAVYSLGYQTVYLIPDMLICLVVAFFLFSSKSFVRSVKQVRTV
;
A
#
# COMPACT_ATOMS: atom_id res chain seq x y z
N PHE A 1 -0.65 15.47 -9.86
CA PHE A 1 -1.49 14.59 -10.71
C PHE A 1 -0.85 13.23 -10.99
N LEU A 2 0.30 13.13 -11.67
CA LEU A 2 0.92 11.82 -11.96
C LEU A 2 1.20 11.02 -10.68
N LEU A 3 1.79 11.68 -9.67
CA LEU A 3 2.10 11.09 -8.37
C LEU A 3 0.84 10.77 -7.55
N ASP A 4 -0.21 11.59 -7.63
CA ASP A 4 -1.46 11.38 -6.86
C ASP A 4 -2.33 10.24 -7.37
N TYR A 5 -2.23 9.93 -8.67
CA TYR A 5 -3.15 9.02 -9.34
C TYR A 5 -2.39 7.86 -10.02
N PRO A 6 -1.92 7.92 -11.29
CA PRO A 6 -1.33 6.76 -11.94
C PRO A 6 -0.23 6.07 -11.13
N MET A 7 0.74 6.81 -10.61
CA MET A 7 1.87 6.21 -9.89
C MET A 7 1.45 5.64 -8.54
N ALA A 8 0.68 6.40 -7.74
CA ALA A 8 0.18 5.95 -6.44
C ALA A 8 -0.62 4.64 -6.55
N PHE A 9 -1.52 4.54 -7.54
CA PHE A 9 -2.33 3.34 -7.74
C PHE A 9 -1.57 2.21 -8.48
N ALA A 10 -0.62 2.53 -9.36
CA ALA A 10 0.26 1.52 -9.96
C ALA A 10 1.10 0.81 -8.90
N CYS A 11 1.59 1.54 -7.89
CA CYS A 11 2.32 0.95 -6.75
C CYS A 11 1.52 -0.13 -6.01
N MET A 12 0.18 -0.11 -6.06
CA MET A 12 -0.64 -1.15 -5.45
C MET A 12 -0.41 -2.54 -6.08
N GLY A 13 0.04 -2.59 -7.33
CA GLY A 13 0.44 -3.84 -7.99
C GLY A 13 1.61 -4.56 -7.30
N LEU A 14 2.43 -3.84 -6.52
CA LEU A 14 3.52 -4.43 -5.73
C LEU A 14 3.02 -5.37 -4.62
N THR A 15 1.71 -5.47 -4.37
CA THR A 15 1.13 -6.42 -3.42
C THR A 15 1.49 -7.87 -3.78
N ALA A 16 1.70 -8.18 -5.07
CA ALA A 16 2.11 -9.49 -5.54
C ALA A 16 3.63 -9.73 -5.54
N LEU A 17 4.45 -8.76 -5.12
CA LEU A 17 5.92 -8.82 -5.24
C LEU A 17 6.53 -10.12 -4.69
N PHE A 18 6.18 -10.51 -3.47
CA PHE A 18 6.73 -11.72 -2.85
C PHE A 18 6.17 -13.03 -3.43
N VAL A 19 5.04 -12.95 -4.15
CA VAL A 19 4.51 -14.07 -4.93
C VAL A 19 5.38 -14.30 -6.16
N GLU A 20 5.68 -13.23 -6.91
CA GLU A 20 6.53 -13.27 -8.11
C GLU A 20 7.97 -13.68 -7.79
N LEU A 21 8.51 -13.18 -6.68
CA LEU A 21 9.85 -13.55 -6.20
C LEU A 21 9.92 -14.95 -5.58
N ASN A 22 8.79 -15.69 -5.51
CA ASN A 22 8.69 -17.01 -4.88
C ASN A 22 9.18 -17.08 -3.41
N VAL A 23 9.22 -15.95 -2.70
CA VAL A 23 9.63 -15.88 -1.29
C VAL A 23 8.47 -16.32 -0.41
N TRP A 24 8.70 -17.21 0.56
CA TRP A 24 7.67 -17.76 1.44
C TRP A 24 6.51 -18.44 0.69
N SER A 25 6.80 -19.18 -0.38
CA SER A 25 5.80 -19.86 -1.25
C SER A 25 4.76 -20.72 -0.51
N LYS A 26 5.09 -21.26 0.67
CA LYS A 26 4.16 -22.04 1.52
C LYS A 26 3.28 -21.18 2.45
N ARG A 27 3.46 -19.86 2.44
CA ARG A 27 2.81 -18.89 3.37
C ARG A 27 2.16 -17.74 2.58
N PRO A 28 1.09 -18.01 1.79
CA PRO A 28 0.43 -16.99 0.96
C PRO A 28 -0.08 -15.79 1.75
N LYS A 29 -0.54 -16.02 2.99
CA LYS A 29 -0.92 -14.94 3.91
C LYS A 29 0.25 -13.99 4.18
N LEU A 30 1.43 -14.53 4.49
CA LEU A 30 2.62 -13.71 4.76
C LEU A 30 3.07 -12.95 3.51
N GLN A 31 3.04 -13.60 2.35
CA GLN A 31 3.36 -12.96 1.07
C GLN A 31 2.47 -11.75 0.80
N PHE A 32 1.15 -11.91 0.94
CA PHE A 32 0.20 -10.83 0.73
C PHE A 32 0.38 -9.69 1.74
N MET A 33 0.56 -10.02 3.04
CA MET A 33 0.74 -9.00 4.08
C MET A 33 2.00 -8.17 3.86
N MET A 34 3.14 -8.83 3.59
CA MET A 34 4.40 -8.13 3.33
C MET A 34 4.34 -7.34 2.02
N GLY A 35 3.74 -7.92 0.97
CA GLY A 35 3.56 -7.24 -0.31
C GLY A 35 2.68 -6.00 -0.16
N GLY A 36 1.61 -6.09 0.62
CA GLY A 36 0.75 -4.97 0.97
C GLY A 36 1.54 -3.86 1.67
N VAL A 37 2.36 -4.18 2.68
CA VAL A 37 3.21 -3.17 3.35
C VAL A 37 4.12 -2.45 2.33
N VAL A 38 4.75 -3.18 1.41
CA VAL A 38 5.59 -2.59 0.36
C VAL A 38 4.78 -1.69 -0.57
N ALA A 39 3.63 -2.18 -1.05
CA ALA A 39 2.74 -1.45 -1.94
C ALA A 39 2.21 -0.15 -1.32
N PHE A 40 1.73 -0.21 -0.08
CA PHE A 40 1.25 0.96 0.67
C PHE A 40 2.39 1.93 1.00
N SER A 41 3.59 1.44 1.31
CA SER A 41 4.75 2.31 1.52
C SER A 41 5.16 3.05 0.25
N ALA A 42 5.13 2.37 -0.89
CA ALA A 42 5.40 2.98 -2.19
C ALA A 42 4.31 4.02 -2.55
N ARG A 43 3.02 3.69 -2.35
CA ARG A 43 1.91 4.64 -2.50
C ARG A 43 2.05 5.85 -1.58
N PHE A 44 2.43 5.63 -0.32
CA PHE A 44 2.69 6.68 0.65
C PHE A 44 3.77 7.64 0.15
N LEU A 45 4.87 7.11 -0.37
CA LEU A 45 5.96 7.91 -0.93
C LEU A 45 5.48 8.76 -2.11
N MET A 46 4.65 8.22 -3.01
CA MET A 46 4.10 9.00 -4.12
C MET A 46 3.27 10.19 -3.63
N HIS A 47 2.38 9.97 -2.66
CA HIS A 47 1.57 11.06 -2.12
C HIS A 47 2.37 12.03 -1.24
N PHE A 48 3.41 11.56 -0.54
CA PHE A 48 4.31 12.42 0.22
C PHE A 48 5.07 13.38 -0.71
N LEU A 49 5.65 12.85 -1.78
CA LEU A 49 6.31 13.67 -2.79
C LEU A 49 5.33 14.62 -3.47
N SER A 50 4.12 14.15 -3.79
CA SER A 50 3.08 15.02 -4.34
C SER A 50 2.71 16.15 -3.38
N GLY A 51 2.58 15.84 -2.08
CA GLY A 51 2.31 16.82 -1.04
C GLY A 51 3.36 17.92 -0.98
N ILE A 52 4.63 17.55 -1.14
CA ILE A 52 5.74 18.52 -1.22
C ILE A 52 5.66 19.38 -2.49
N PHE A 53 5.50 18.76 -3.66
CA PHE A 53 5.59 19.47 -4.94
C PHE A 53 4.34 20.28 -5.30
N ALA A 54 3.15 19.81 -4.94
CA ALA A 54 1.88 20.36 -5.41
C ALA A 54 1.00 20.94 -4.31
N PHE A 55 1.18 20.53 -3.04
CA PHE A 55 0.28 20.89 -1.94
C PHE A 55 0.97 21.66 -0.81
N GLY A 56 2.20 22.12 -1.00
CA GLY A 56 2.91 22.94 -0.01
C GLY A 56 2.21 24.25 0.34
N ILE A 57 1.38 24.77 -0.56
CA ILE A 57 0.56 25.98 -0.32
C ILE A 57 -0.47 25.83 0.80
N PHE A 58 -0.80 24.59 1.19
CA PHE A 58 -1.72 24.30 2.28
C PHE A 58 -1.01 24.10 3.63
N ALA A 59 0.33 24.15 3.64
CA ALA A 59 1.09 24.09 4.88
C ALA A 59 0.83 25.35 5.72
N PRO A 60 0.51 25.23 7.02
CA PRO A 60 0.36 26.37 7.90
C PRO A 60 1.62 27.23 7.95
N GLU A 61 1.47 28.53 8.25
CA GLU A 61 2.59 29.45 8.39
C GLU A 61 3.64 28.90 9.37
N GLY A 62 4.91 28.98 8.97
CA GLY A 62 6.04 28.47 9.76
C GLY A 62 6.20 26.94 9.77
N THR A 63 5.33 26.17 9.11
CA THR A 63 5.47 24.71 9.04
C THR A 63 6.30 24.30 7.83
N PRO A 64 7.39 23.52 7.99
CA PRO A 64 8.11 22.96 6.85
C PRO A 64 7.18 22.07 6.01
N VAL A 65 7.13 22.32 4.70
CA VAL A 65 6.22 21.62 3.78
C VAL A 65 6.34 20.09 3.86
N ALA A 66 7.57 19.57 4.01
CA ALA A 66 7.80 18.14 4.18
C ALA A 66 7.16 17.59 5.48
N VAL A 67 7.21 18.34 6.59
CA VAL A 67 6.57 17.92 7.85
C VAL A 67 5.05 17.94 7.71
N TYR A 68 4.50 18.98 7.08
CA TYR A 68 3.08 19.06 6.76
C TYR A 68 2.62 17.86 5.93
N SER A 69 3.29 17.59 4.80
CA SER A 69 2.95 16.48 3.92
C SER A 69 3.09 15.13 4.62
N LEU A 70 4.17 14.91 5.37
CA LEU A 70 4.37 13.67 6.11
C LEU A 70 3.23 13.42 7.10
N GLY A 71 2.86 14.43 7.89
CA GLY A 71 1.77 14.35 8.86
C GLY A 71 0.43 14.09 8.18
N TYR A 72 0.12 14.85 7.13
CA TYR A 72 -1.10 14.67 6.35
C TYR A 72 -1.18 13.24 5.80
N GLN A 73 -0.17 12.76 5.06
CA GLN A 73 -0.20 11.42 4.50
C GLN A 73 -0.27 10.32 5.56
N THR A 74 0.38 10.50 6.71
CA THR A 74 0.35 9.54 7.83
C THR A 74 -1.07 9.36 8.34
N VAL A 75 -1.79 10.44 8.59
CA VAL A 75 -3.15 10.39 9.14
C VAL A 75 -4.16 9.79 8.15
N TYR A 76 -3.97 9.98 6.84
CA TYR A 76 -4.89 9.43 5.83
C TYR A 76 -4.54 7.99 5.42
N LEU A 77 -3.27 7.69 5.14
CA LEU A 77 -2.88 6.45 4.47
C LEU A 77 -2.54 5.31 5.44
N ILE A 78 -2.08 5.61 6.66
CA ILE A 78 -1.81 4.54 7.63
C ILE A 78 -3.12 3.86 8.08
N PRO A 79 -4.21 4.59 8.42
CA PRO A 79 -5.48 3.93 8.71
C PRO A 79 -6.04 3.12 7.54
N ASP A 80 -5.96 3.66 6.31
CA ASP A 80 -6.35 2.96 5.07
C ASP A 80 -5.59 1.63 4.92
N MET A 81 -4.25 1.68 5.03
CA MET A 81 -3.39 0.50 4.99
C MET A 81 -3.78 -0.52 6.06
N LEU A 82 -3.96 -0.08 7.31
CA LEU A 82 -4.29 -0.97 8.42
C LEU A 82 -5.63 -1.68 8.19
N ILE A 83 -6.66 -0.96 7.75
CA ILE A 83 -7.97 -1.54 7.44
C ILE A 83 -7.84 -2.61 6.35
N CYS A 84 -7.18 -2.27 5.22
CA CYS A 84 -6.99 -3.21 4.12
C CYS A 84 -6.21 -4.46 4.55
N LEU A 85 -5.12 -4.30 5.30
CA LEU A 85 -4.29 -5.41 5.77
C LEU A 85 -5.00 -6.28 6.79
N VAL A 86 -5.78 -5.71 7.70
CA VAL A 86 -6.59 -6.46 8.67
C VAL A 86 -7.64 -7.30 7.96
N VAL A 87 -8.39 -6.71 7.02
CA VAL A 87 -9.38 -7.43 6.22
C VAL A 87 -8.71 -8.56 5.43
N ALA A 88 -7.59 -8.27 4.76
CA ALA A 88 -6.84 -9.28 4.03
C ALA A 88 -6.32 -10.39 4.96
N PHE A 89 -5.86 -10.06 6.16
CA PHE A 89 -5.40 -11.05 7.13
C PHE A 89 -6.50 -12.07 7.47
N PHE A 90 -7.73 -11.61 7.67
CA PHE A 90 -8.87 -12.49 7.92
C PHE A 90 -9.24 -13.31 6.69
N LEU A 91 -9.28 -12.70 5.50
CA LEU A 91 -9.54 -13.41 4.24
C LEU A 91 -8.52 -14.53 4.00
N PHE A 92 -7.23 -14.23 4.11
CA PHE A 92 -6.16 -15.22 3.92
C PHE A 92 -6.03 -16.22 5.07
N SER A 93 -6.75 -16.05 6.17
CA SER A 93 -6.89 -17.06 7.22
C SER A 93 -8.00 -18.08 6.91
N SER A 94 -8.90 -17.78 5.96
CA SER A 94 -9.89 -18.73 5.46
C SER A 94 -9.30 -19.70 4.45
N LYS A 95 -9.38 -21.00 4.74
CA LYS A 95 -8.95 -22.06 3.80
C LYS A 95 -9.70 -22.03 2.48
N SER A 96 -11.00 -21.70 2.52
CA SER A 96 -11.85 -21.58 1.33
C SER A 96 -11.33 -20.48 0.41
N PHE A 97 -11.08 -19.29 0.98
CA PHE A 97 -10.56 -18.16 0.21
C PHE A 97 -9.19 -18.45 -0.40
N VAL A 98 -8.25 -19.00 0.39
CA VAL A 98 -6.92 -19.37 -0.11
C VAL A 98 -6.99 -20.41 -1.24
N ARG A 99 -7.95 -21.35 -1.17
CA ARG A 99 -8.18 -22.32 -2.25
C ARG A 99 -8.67 -21.62 -3.52
N SER A 100 -9.62 -20.70 -3.42
CA SER A 100 -10.13 -19.93 -4.56
C SER A 100 -9.03 -19.10 -5.23
N VAL A 101 -8.18 -18.43 -4.45
CA VAL A 101 -7.04 -17.66 -4.99
C VAL A 101 -6.08 -18.55 -5.77
N LYS A 102 -5.80 -19.76 -5.27
CA LYS A 102 -4.94 -20.72 -5.98
C LYS A 102 -5.55 -21.20 -7.29
N GLN A 103 -6.86 -21.43 -7.32
CA GLN A 103 -7.57 -21.88 -8.52
C GLN A 103 -7.53 -20.84 -9.64
N VAL A 104 -7.66 -19.56 -9.31
CA VAL A 104 -7.56 -18.47 -10.30
C VAL A 104 -6.15 -18.36 -10.88
N ARG A 105 -5.11 -18.59 -10.07
CA ARG A 105 -3.71 -18.52 -10.53
C ARG A 105 -3.30 -19.64 -11.50
N THR A 106 -4.00 -20.77 -11.48
CA THR A 106 -3.66 -21.93 -12.33
C THR A 106 -4.30 -21.90 -13.72
N VAL A 107 -5.11 -20.88 -14.01
CA VAL A 107 -5.69 -20.62 -15.34
C VAL A 107 -4.82 -19.60 -16.05
#